data_AF-A0A3L7SQR9-F1
#
_entry.id   AF-A0A3L7SQR9-F1
#
_cell.length_a   1.000
_cell.length_b   1.000
_cell.length_c   1.000
_cell.angle_alpha   90.00
_cell.angle_beta   90.00
_cell.angle_gamma   90.00
#
_symmetry.space_group_name_H-M   'P 1'
#
loop_
_entity.id
_entity.type
_entity.pdbx_description
1 polymer ?
#
loop_
_entity_poly.entity_id
_entity_poly.type
_entity_poly.pdbx_seq_one_letter_code
_entity_poly.pdbx_strand_id
1 'polypeptide(L)'
;MFHPRYRDSSIRCSIAMAMLLFLLCGSVDAADPGKIKTAILKSQQYILQSNLTEGTGTFAAYAYIKSGGDKKATLVQKMTSGVLGKFEASGKYRPSGNHNYEASVDLMLLEAVDAEAHRPQMEAIVAYLVYNQQPNGAWFYDRQIEADCGDTSITQYVMMALWAAMRAEIEVPIEVWERAAKWHLDKQQNDGGFVYHPFNRTLYHDPEHHRTTDTMTAAGTSSLLIIRYVLFEGADPDPEVRPADAKRRFGVLERFVDERPAGQKRTLNGVPTIRVAAIDKGIKESTRWMGAHFGDQNPNHQHWFAYHLYTIERVAALLDVVKIGGHDWYNEGADELLQRQAVDGSWTDASSTLASTAMGLMFLSKATTTVVTPKKRVSLVGGGLQKGGRGLPDKLDAVLVKEGDVIARKIVGPVDTLLLDLEKSADAKVETAQAAIVEAVQLDHPEELIGQTPRLQKLAGDTRLEVRRTALWALGRSGDIPSAKWLIKGLSDPEPTVAREASLGLCILSRRPEGCGQPIDPLDDTSMGLSEDATEPERLKRLDEWKRESTKRWTDWYHKNRPYGERDDRTTLKQNNK
;
A
#
# COMPACT_ATOMS: atom_id res chain seq x y z
N MET A 1 -75.13 -23.40 -30.51
CA MET A 1 -73.86 -23.36 -29.76
C MET A 1 -73.28 -21.98 -29.96
N PHE A 2 -73.52 -21.10 -29.00
CA PHE A 2 -73.35 -19.65 -29.12
C PHE A 2 -72.10 -19.20 -28.36
N HIS A 3 -71.34 -18.26 -28.93
CA HIS A 3 -70.46 -17.40 -28.14
C HIS A 3 -71.29 -16.55 -27.17
N PRO A 4 -70.77 -16.26 -25.97
CA PRO A 4 -70.23 -14.91 -25.77
C PRO A 4 -69.00 -14.83 -24.84
N ARG A 5 -68.36 -13.65 -24.90
CA ARG A 5 -67.22 -13.17 -24.10
C ARG A 5 -67.58 -12.97 -22.62
N TYR A 6 -66.61 -13.17 -21.73
CA TYR A 6 -66.57 -12.56 -20.40
C TYR A 6 -65.21 -11.86 -20.15
N ARG A 7 -65.31 -10.80 -19.35
CA ARG A 7 -64.38 -9.68 -19.12
C ARG A 7 -63.55 -9.88 -17.84
N ASP A 8 -62.38 -9.23 -17.82
CA ASP A 8 -61.71 -8.54 -16.71
C ASP A 8 -61.50 -9.25 -15.36
N SER A 9 -60.27 -9.76 -15.13
CA SER A 9 -59.68 -9.91 -13.78
C SER A 9 -58.18 -10.31 -13.77
N SER A 10 -57.29 -9.59 -14.48
CA SER A 10 -55.84 -9.89 -14.39
C SER A 10 -54.88 -8.71 -14.24
N ILE A 11 -55.34 -7.46 -14.17
CA ILE A 11 -54.44 -6.29 -14.21
C ILE A 11 -53.89 -5.88 -12.82
N ARG A 12 -54.30 -6.51 -11.71
CA ARG A 12 -53.84 -6.11 -10.36
C ARG A 12 -52.72 -6.95 -9.73
N CYS A 13 -52.30 -8.07 -10.32
CA CYS A 13 -51.17 -8.87 -9.78
C CYS A 13 -49.80 -8.55 -10.41
N SER A 14 -49.75 -7.89 -11.56
CA SER A 14 -48.48 -7.68 -12.28
C SER A 14 -47.67 -6.45 -11.82
N ILE A 15 -48.29 -5.54 -11.06
CA ILE A 15 -47.60 -4.31 -10.59
C ILE A 15 -46.95 -4.53 -9.20
N ALA A 16 -47.47 -5.45 -8.38
CA ALA A 16 -46.88 -5.78 -7.08
C ALA A 16 -45.58 -6.62 -7.21
N MET A 17 -45.46 -7.42 -8.28
CA MET A 17 -44.27 -8.25 -8.54
C MET A 17 -43.13 -7.48 -9.21
N ALA A 18 -43.45 -6.40 -9.92
CA ALA A 18 -42.44 -5.52 -10.54
C ALA A 18 -41.83 -4.50 -9.56
N MET A 19 -42.52 -4.15 -8.46
CA MET A 19 -41.97 -3.27 -7.42
C MET A 19 -41.15 -4.00 -6.35
N LEU A 20 -41.23 -5.35 -6.26
CA LEU A 20 -40.36 -6.12 -5.36
C LEU A 20 -39.00 -6.50 -5.98
N LEU A 21 -38.83 -6.34 -7.30
CA LEU A 21 -37.58 -6.66 -8.01
C LEU A 21 -36.64 -5.45 -8.18
N PHE A 22 -37.05 -4.25 -7.75
CA PHE A 22 -36.23 -3.03 -7.78
C PHE A 22 -35.65 -2.62 -6.41
N LEU A 23 -35.74 -3.47 -5.39
CA LEU A 23 -35.22 -3.21 -4.03
C LEU A 23 -34.07 -4.14 -3.61
N LEU A 24 -33.45 -4.85 -4.55
CA LEU A 24 -32.22 -5.64 -4.32
C LEU A 24 -30.98 -5.03 -4.99
N CYS A 25 -30.94 -3.70 -5.15
CA CYS A 25 -29.65 -3.02 -5.06
C CYS A 25 -29.29 -2.98 -3.58
N GLY A 26 -28.82 -4.13 -3.07
CA GLY A 26 -28.08 -4.14 -1.82
C GLY A 26 -26.93 -3.17 -2.00
N SER A 27 -26.88 -2.15 -1.15
CA SER A 27 -25.59 -1.58 -0.78
C SER A 27 -24.69 -2.78 -0.47
N VAL A 28 -23.61 -2.95 -1.24
CA VAL A 28 -22.55 -3.90 -0.87
C VAL A 28 -22.02 -3.38 0.45
N ASP A 29 -22.56 -3.90 1.55
CA ASP A 29 -22.06 -3.64 2.88
C ASP A 29 -20.59 -4.09 2.86
N ALA A 30 -19.69 -3.24 3.38
CA ALA A 30 -18.28 -3.62 3.45
C ALA A 30 -18.15 -4.94 4.20
N ALA A 31 -17.37 -5.88 3.64
CA ALA A 31 -17.11 -7.16 4.26
C ALA A 31 -16.64 -6.95 5.71
N ASP A 32 -17.34 -7.55 6.67
CA ASP A 32 -17.14 -7.34 8.11
C ASP A 32 -15.65 -7.55 8.48
N PRO A 33 -14.93 -6.50 8.92
CA PRO A 33 -13.50 -6.60 9.23
C PRO A 33 -13.17 -7.68 10.27
N GLY A 34 -14.08 -7.95 11.20
CA GLY A 34 -13.95 -9.01 12.19
C GLY A 34 -14.03 -10.41 11.56
N LYS A 35 -14.91 -10.60 10.57
CA LYS A 35 -15.01 -11.86 9.82
C LYS A 35 -13.79 -12.08 8.94
N ILE A 36 -13.30 -11.04 8.25
CA ILE A 36 -12.07 -11.13 7.45
C ILE A 36 -10.88 -11.54 8.33
N LYS A 37 -10.68 -10.86 9.47
CA LYS A 37 -9.60 -11.20 10.41
C LYS A 37 -9.70 -12.63 10.90
N THR A 38 -10.92 -13.09 11.22
CA THR A 38 -11.18 -14.47 11.64
C THR A 38 -10.83 -15.47 10.54
N ALA A 39 -11.24 -15.17 9.29
CA ALA A 39 -10.95 -16.01 8.14
C ALA A 39 -9.44 -16.13 7.89
N ILE A 40 -8.70 -15.02 7.94
CA ILE A 40 -7.23 -15.00 7.82
C ILE A 40 -6.58 -15.90 8.87
N LEU A 41 -6.98 -15.77 10.14
CA LEU A 41 -6.42 -16.55 11.24
C LEU A 41 -6.69 -18.06 11.07
N LYS A 42 -7.90 -18.44 10.66
CA LYS A 42 -8.24 -19.83 10.38
C LYS A 42 -7.38 -20.42 9.26
N SER A 43 -7.19 -19.67 8.17
CA SER A 43 -6.37 -20.13 7.04
C SER A 43 -4.89 -20.22 7.39
N GLN A 44 -4.37 -19.29 8.20
CA GLN A 44 -3.02 -19.41 8.76
C GLN A 44 -2.87 -20.67 9.61
N GLN A 45 -3.85 -20.97 10.47
CA GLN A 45 -3.87 -22.18 11.27
C GLN A 45 -3.92 -23.45 10.40
N TYR A 46 -4.75 -23.46 9.36
CA TYR A 46 -4.80 -24.56 8.39
C TYR A 46 -3.44 -24.82 7.75
N ILE A 47 -2.76 -23.77 7.27
CA ILE A 47 -1.41 -23.91 6.67
C ILE A 47 -0.41 -24.46 7.69
N LEU A 48 -0.44 -23.97 8.93
CA LEU A 48 0.43 -24.44 10.01
C LEU A 48 0.25 -25.93 10.35
N GLN A 49 -0.97 -26.45 10.18
CA GLN A 49 -1.31 -27.85 10.44
C GLN A 49 -1.18 -28.75 9.20
N SER A 50 -1.01 -28.16 8.02
CA SER A 50 -0.91 -28.87 6.75
C SER A 50 0.46 -29.53 6.59
N ASN A 51 0.49 -30.72 5.97
CA ASN A 51 1.75 -31.34 5.58
C ASN A 51 2.27 -30.71 4.28
N LEU A 52 3.05 -29.65 4.42
CA LEU A 52 3.65 -28.98 3.27
C LEU A 52 4.72 -29.85 2.62
N THR A 53 4.58 -30.03 1.31
CA THR A 53 5.51 -30.74 0.42
C THR A 53 5.66 -29.96 -0.89
N GLU A 54 6.82 -30.10 -1.52
CA GLU A 54 7.10 -29.56 -2.87
C GLU A 54 6.88 -28.03 -3.02
N GLY A 55 6.77 -27.55 -4.27
CA GLY A 55 6.59 -26.13 -4.60
C GLY A 55 5.29 -25.51 -4.05
N THR A 56 4.19 -26.28 -3.97
CA THR A 56 2.93 -25.81 -3.37
C THR A 56 3.09 -25.53 -1.88
N GLY A 57 3.90 -26.34 -1.18
CA GLY A 57 4.32 -26.08 0.19
C GLY A 57 5.13 -24.80 0.32
N THR A 58 6.08 -24.56 -0.59
CA THR A 58 6.88 -23.31 -0.58
C THR A 58 5.97 -22.10 -0.74
N PHE A 59 4.99 -22.18 -1.64
CA PHE A 59 4.01 -21.12 -1.89
C PHE A 59 3.12 -20.85 -0.68
N ALA A 60 2.65 -21.89 0.00
CA ALA A 60 1.86 -21.75 1.21
C ALA A 60 2.67 -21.13 2.37
N ALA A 61 3.94 -21.51 2.53
CA ALA A 61 4.83 -20.88 3.51
C ALA A 61 5.06 -19.39 3.20
N TYR A 62 5.23 -19.05 1.93
CA TYR A 62 5.32 -17.66 1.48
C TYR A 62 4.04 -16.87 1.79
N ALA A 63 2.86 -17.42 1.47
CA ALA A 63 1.56 -16.81 1.79
C ALA A 63 1.35 -16.62 3.30
N TYR A 64 1.80 -17.57 4.12
CA TYR A 64 1.77 -17.46 5.58
C TYR A 64 2.61 -16.26 6.07
N ILE A 65 3.83 -16.07 5.56
CA ILE A 65 4.66 -14.90 5.91
C ILE A 65 3.99 -13.60 5.46
N LYS A 66 3.52 -13.53 4.20
CA LYS A 66 2.96 -12.29 3.64
C LYS A 66 1.62 -11.89 4.26
N SER A 67 0.91 -12.81 4.90
CA SER A 67 -0.27 -12.52 5.70
C SER A 67 0.03 -12.15 7.17
N GLY A 68 1.31 -11.97 7.52
CA GLY A 68 1.74 -11.54 8.86
C GLY A 68 2.14 -12.67 9.80
N GLY A 69 2.26 -13.90 9.30
CA GLY A 69 2.76 -15.05 10.05
C GLY A 69 4.24 -14.94 10.43
N ASP A 70 4.63 -15.62 11.52
CA ASP A 70 6.02 -15.63 11.98
C ASP A 70 6.94 -16.41 11.02
N LYS A 71 7.90 -15.71 10.40
CA LYS A 71 8.91 -16.31 9.52
C LYS A 71 9.79 -17.38 10.20
N LYS A 72 9.84 -17.41 11.54
CA LYS A 72 10.56 -18.44 12.32
C LYS A 72 9.71 -19.68 12.63
N ALA A 73 8.45 -19.72 12.21
CA ALA A 73 7.60 -20.89 12.41
C ALA A 73 8.28 -22.15 11.84
N THR A 74 8.20 -23.26 12.57
CA THR A 74 8.85 -24.53 12.22
C THR A 74 8.57 -24.96 10.78
N LEU A 75 7.34 -24.73 10.31
CA LEU A 75 6.92 -25.01 8.95
C LEU A 75 7.67 -24.18 7.90
N VAL A 76 7.79 -22.87 8.14
CA VAL A 76 8.53 -21.96 7.25
C VAL A 76 10.00 -22.36 7.19
N GLN A 77 10.60 -22.67 8.34
CA GLN A 77 12.00 -23.11 8.43
C GLN A 77 12.22 -24.46 7.74
N LYS A 78 11.26 -25.40 7.85
CA LYS A 78 11.26 -26.66 7.10
C LYS A 78 11.23 -26.41 5.60
N MET A 79 10.32 -25.57 5.11
CA MET A 79 10.22 -25.26 3.67
C MET A 79 11.47 -24.55 3.15
N THR A 80 11.98 -23.58 3.90
CA THR A 80 13.24 -22.88 3.60
C THR A 80 14.40 -23.87 3.49
N SER A 81 14.51 -24.82 4.43
CA SER A 81 15.54 -25.87 4.38
C SER A 81 15.38 -26.77 3.16
N GLY A 82 14.13 -27.08 2.77
CA GLY A 82 13.83 -27.81 1.53
C GLY A 82 14.28 -27.06 0.29
N VAL A 83 14.09 -25.74 0.23
CA VAL A 83 14.62 -24.88 -0.84
C VAL A 83 16.14 -24.89 -0.86
N LEU A 84 16.80 -24.75 0.30
CA LEU A 84 18.26 -24.79 0.40
C LEU A 84 18.85 -26.15 -0.02
N GLY A 85 18.09 -27.25 0.13
CA GLY A 85 18.47 -28.58 -0.36
C GLY A 85 18.48 -28.72 -1.90
N LYS A 86 17.93 -27.74 -2.64
CA LYS A 86 17.90 -27.73 -4.12
C LYS A 86 19.18 -27.15 -4.74
N PHE A 87 20.13 -26.72 -3.93
CA PHE A 87 21.41 -26.18 -4.39
C PHE A 87 22.48 -27.27 -4.32
N GLU A 88 23.17 -27.49 -5.44
CA GLU A 88 24.32 -28.39 -5.49
C GLU A 88 25.49 -27.80 -4.70
N ALA A 89 26.49 -28.63 -4.37
CA ALA A 89 27.73 -28.18 -3.73
C ALA A 89 28.47 -27.10 -4.55
N SER A 90 28.23 -27.02 -5.86
CA SER A 90 28.74 -25.97 -6.76
C SER A 90 28.00 -24.64 -6.65
N GLY A 91 26.92 -24.56 -5.89
CA GLY A 91 26.01 -23.40 -5.82
C GLY A 91 24.95 -23.37 -6.93
N LYS A 92 24.96 -24.33 -7.85
CA LYS A 92 23.97 -24.41 -8.94
C LYS A 92 22.59 -24.79 -8.38
N TYR A 93 21.57 -23.99 -8.69
CA TYR A 93 20.18 -24.27 -8.35
C TYR A 93 19.57 -25.34 -9.27
N ARG A 94 18.84 -26.30 -8.70
CA ARG A 94 18.08 -27.32 -9.43
C ARG A 94 16.68 -27.51 -8.85
N PRO A 95 15.61 -27.07 -9.54
CA PRO A 95 14.25 -27.32 -9.07
C PRO A 95 13.97 -28.83 -9.01
N SER A 96 13.13 -29.22 -8.07
CA SER A 96 12.61 -30.57 -7.87
C SER A 96 11.49 -30.92 -8.86
N GLY A 97 10.75 -29.92 -9.37
CA GLY A 97 9.68 -30.09 -10.35
C GLY A 97 9.05 -28.75 -10.75
N ASN A 98 8.20 -28.73 -11.77
CA ASN A 98 7.50 -27.50 -12.22
C ASN A 98 8.39 -26.30 -12.63
N HIS A 99 9.72 -26.50 -12.68
CA HIS A 99 10.72 -25.63 -13.28
C HIS A 99 10.63 -24.17 -12.87
N ASN A 100 10.23 -23.30 -13.80
CA ASN A 100 10.20 -21.86 -13.60
C ASN A 100 9.15 -21.43 -12.56
N TYR A 101 8.07 -22.21 -12.35
CA TYR A 101 7.13 -21.96 -11.26
C TYR A 101 7.80 -22.16 -9.89
N GLU A 102 8.46 -23.30 -9.70
CA GLU A 102 9.09 -23.62 -8.43
C GLU A 102 10.26 -22.68 -8.15
N ALA A 103 11.10 -22.41 -9.15
CA ALA A 103 12.19 -21.43 -9.05
C ALA A 103 11.67 -20.06 -8.59
N SER A 104 10.56 -19.61 -9.17
CA SER A 104 9.97 -18.31 -8.82
C SER A 104 9.49 -18.26 -7.37
N VAL A 105 8.78 -19.31 -6.92
CA VAL A 105 8.24 -19.38 -5.56
C VAL A 105 9.35 -19.58 -4.53
N ASP A 106 10.37 -20.37 -4.83
CA ASP A 106 11.54 -20.56 -3.98
C ASP A 106 12.27 -19.25 -3.72
N LEU A 107 12.51 -18.45 -4.77
CA LEU A 107 13.13 -17.13 -4.64
C LEU A 107 12.27 -16.20 -3.76
N MET A 108 10.96 -16.14 -4.02
CA MET A 108 10.05 -15.33 -3.23
C MET A 108 10.02 -15.73 -1.74
N LEU A 109 10.11 -17.03 -1.44
CA LEU A 109 10.22 -17.50 -0.05
C LEU A 109 11.53 -17.06 0.60
N LEU A 110 12.67 -17.25 -0.08
CA LEU A 110 13.98 -16.85 0.45
C LEU A 110 14.03 -15.34 0.73
N GLU A 111 13.48 -14.51 -0.16
CA GLU A 111 13.34 -13.06 0.06
C GLU A 111 12.52 -12.75 1.32
N ALA A 112 11.37 -13.42 1.46
CA ALA A 112 10.45 -13.17 2.56
C ALA A 112 11.01 -13.62 3.93
N VAL A 113 11.85 -14.67 3.94
CA VAL A 113 12.48 -15.20 5.16
C VAL A 113 13.67 -14.32 5.56
N ASP A 114 14.67 -14.19 4.70
CA ASP A 114 15.87 -13.41 4.98
C ASP A 114 16.66 -13.13 3.70
N ALA A 115 16.35 -12.00 3.07
CA ALA A 115 16.97 -11.59 1.81
C ALA A 115 18.50 -11.40 1.91
N GLU A 116 19.02 -10.99 3.07
CA GLU A 116 20.46 -10.78 3.26
C GLU A 116 21.18 -12.13 3.41
N ALA A 117 20.66 -12.99 4.29
CA ALA A 117 21.26 -14.30 4.53
C ALA A 117 21.17 -15.25 3.33
N HIS A 118 20.15 -15.10 2.48
CA HIS A 118 19.92 -15.96 1.32
C HIS A 118 20.28 -15.32 -0.02
N ARG A 119 21.01 -14.20 -0.02
CA ARG A 119 21.42 -13.50 -1.25
C ARG A 119 22.09 -14.40 -2.29
N PRO A 120 23.11 -15.24 -1.96
CA PRO A 120 23.77 -16.09 -2.96
C PRO A 120 22.81 -17.11 -3.61
N GLN A 121 21.88 -17.64 -2.84
CA GLN A 121 20.87 -18.58 -3.34
C GLN A 121 19.87 -17.89 -4.25
N MET A 122 19.43 -16.69 -3.89
CA MET A 122 18.55 -15.88 -4.76
C MET A 122 19.25 -15.49 -6.07
N GLU A 123 20.53 -15.10 -6.04
CA GLU A 123 21.33 -14.81 -7.24
C GLU A 123 21.43 -16.04 -8.16
N ALA A 124 21.65 -17.23 -7.60
CA ALA A 124 21.67 -18.47 -8.37
C ALA A 124 20.30 -18.82 -8.99
N ILE A 125 19.19 -18.54 -8.29
CA ILE A 125 17.85 -18.70 -8.87
C ILE A 125 17.58 -17.65 -9.96
N VAL A 126 17.99 -16.39 -9.77
CA VAL A 126 17.91 -15.35 -10.81
C VAL A 126 18.67 -15.80 -12.05
N ALA A 127 19.90 -16.30 -11.90
CA ALA A 127 20.68 -16.82 -13.01
C ALA A 127 19.98 -17.97 -13.75
N TYR A 128 19.35 -18.88 -13.01
CA TYR A 128 18.53 -19.97 -13.58
C TYR A 128 17.33 -19.42 -14.39
N LEU A 129 16.59 -18.47 -13.83
CA LEU A 129 15.44 -17.86 -14.49
C LEU A 129 15.86 -17.09 -15.74
N VAL A 130 16.92 -16.29 -15.68
CA VAL A 130 17.45 -15.55 -16.83
C VAL A 130 17.93 -16.49 -17.93
N TYR A 131 18.64 -17.56 -17.57
CA TYR A 131 19.10 -18.58 -18.53
C TYR A 131 17.92 -19.28 -19.24
N ASN A 132 16.82 -19.51 -18.52
CA ASN A 132 15.64 -20.18 -19.06
C ASN A 132 14.69 -19.27 -19.86
N GLN A 133 14.97 -17.97 -19.96
CA GLN A 133 14.13 -17.06 -20.75
C GLN A 133 14.27 -17.37 -22.24
N GLN A 134 13.17 -17.75 -22.88
CA GLN A 134 13.18 -18.14 -24.29
C GLN A 134 13.47 -16.97 -25.23
N PRO A 135 14.01 -17.19 -26.45
CA PRO A 135 14.36 -16.11 -27.37
C PRO A 135 13.25 -15.06 -27.59
N ASN A 136 11.98 -15.47 -27.62
CA ASN A 136 10.82 -14.59 -27.74
C ASN A 136 10.56 -13.68 -26.52
N GLY A 137 11.17 -13.98 -25.37
CA GLY A 137 11.09 -13.21 -24.12
C GLY A 137 10.26 -13.84 -23.01
N ALA A 138 9.56 -14.95 -23.30
CA ALA A 138 8.69 -15.63 -22.34
C ALA A 138 9.42 -16.72 -21.56
N TRP A 139 8.69 -17.30 -20.61
CA TRP A 139 9.03 -18.56 -19.97
C TRP A 139 7.97 -19.61 -20.27
N PHE A 140 8.40 -20.87 -20.20
CA PHE A 140 7.55 -22.03 -20.41
C PHE A 140 8.01 -23.19 -19.53
N TYR A 141 7.39 -24.35 -19.69
CA TYR A 141 7.83 -25.62 -19.13
C TYR A 141 9.20 -26.06 -19.70
N ASP A 142 9.80 -27.10 -19.13
CA ASP A 142 11.12 -27.68 -19.50
C ASP A 142 11.18 -28.41 -20.83
N ARG A 143 10.36 -27.99 -21.77
CA ARG A 143 10.26 -28.55 -23.10
C ARG A 143 9.93 -27.44 -24.07
N GLN A 144 10.80 -27.24 -25.05
CA GLN A 144 10.46 -26.38 -26.17
C GLN A 144 9.58 -27.18 -27.12
N ILE A 145 8.28 -26.92 -27.08
CA ILE A 145 7.32 -27.59 -27.97
C ILE A 145 7.37 -26.95 -29.37
N GLU A 146 7.56 -25.64 -29.42
CA GLU A 146 7.62 -24.83 -30.65
C GLU A 146 8.57 -23.64 -30.47
N ALA A 147 9.03 -23.05 -31.57
CA ALA A 147 10.00 -21.95 -31.55
C ALA A 147 9.51 -20.70 -30.79
N ASP A 148 8.20 -20.46 -30.81
CA ASP A 148 7.55 -19.30 -30.17
C ASP A 148 6.71 -19.70 -28.95
N CYS A 149 7.04 -20.82 -28.28
CA CYS A 149 6.28 -21.23 -27.10
C CYS A 149 6.45 -20.23 -25.93
N GLY A 150 5.41 -20.10 -25.11
CA GLY A 150 5.38 -19.18 -23.99
C GLY A 150 4.09 -19.35 -23.20
N ASP A 151 4.16 -19.04 -21.91
CA ASP A 151 3.06 -19.22 -20.97
C ASP A 151 2.88 -17.95 -20.15
N THR A 152 1.68 -17.36 -20.22
CA THR A 152 1.34 -16.10 -19.55
C THR A 152 1.42 -16.26 -18.03
N SER A 153 1.02 -17.43 -17.51
CA SER A 153 1.06 -17.68 -16.09
C SER A 153 2.48 -17.86 -15.56
N ILE A 154 3.30 -18.71 -16.20
CA ILE A 154 4.70 -18.92 -15.81
C ILE A 154 5.45 -17.60 -15.86
N THR A 155 5.30 -16.86 -16.96
CA THR A 155 5.96 -15.57 -17.16
C THR A 155 5.63 -14.60 -16.03
N GLN A 156 4.38 -14.56 -15.55
CA GLN A 156 4.01 -13.72 -14.41
C GLN A 156 4.74 -14.11 -13.11
N TYR A 157 4.93 -15.41 -12.84
CA TYR A 157 5.59 -15.87 -11.62
C TYR A 157 7.06 -15.47 -11.66
N VAL A 158 7.67 -15.58 -12.84
CA VAL A 158 9.03 -15.10 -13.05
C VAL A 158 9.12 -13.59 -12.86
N MET A 159 8.17 -12.79 -13.38
CA MET A 159 8.15 -11.34 -13.14
C MET A 159 8.06 -11.02 -11.64
N MET A 160 7.25 -11.74 -10.88
CA MET A 160 7.16 -11.55 -9.42
C MET A 160 8.45 -11.93 -8.69
N ALA A 161 9.09 -13.03 -9.08
CA ALA A 161 10.34 -13.49 -8.48
C ALA A 161 11.50 -12.53 -8.79
N LEU A 162 11.65 -12.12 -10.06
CA LEU A 162 12.66 -11.14 -10.45
C LEU A 162 12.42 -9.80 -9.75
N TRP A 163 11.15 -9.41 -9.55
CA TRP A 163 10.80 -8.21 -8.79
C TRP A 163 11.17 -8.36 -7.30
N ALA A 164 11.02 -9.55 -6.72
CA ALA A 164 11.48 -9.84 -5.36
C ALA A 164 13.00 -9.76 -5.22
N ALA A 165 13.75 -10.38 -6.13
CA ALA A 165 15.21 -10.25 -6.19
C ALA A 165 15.65 -8.78 -6.28
N MET A 166 14.96 -8.03 -7.12
CA MET A 166 15.15 -6.61 -7.31
C MET A 166 14.94 -5.77 -6.04
N ARG A 167 13.97 -6.12 -5.19
CA ARG A 167 13.78 -5.49 -3.87
C ARG A 167 14.84 -5.91 -2.85
N ALA A 168 15.43 -7.09 -3.04
CA ALA A 168 16.59 -7.56 -2.31
C ALA A 168 17.92 -7.00 -2.85
N GLU A 169 17.88 -5.98 -3.73
CA GLU A 169 19.07 -5.38 -4.34
C GLU A 169 19.92 -6.39 -5.12
N ILE A 170 19.28 -7.39 -5.72
CA ILE A 170 19.90 -8.27 -6.71
C ILE A 170 19.61 -7.70 -8.09
N GLU A 171 20.67 -7.48 -8.87
CA GLU A 171 20.55 -6.92 -10.21
C GLU A 171 19.94 -7.93 -11.17
N VAL A 172 19.02 -7.46 -12.01
CA VAL A 172 18.43 -8.21 -13.11
C VAL A 172 18.65 -7.39 -14.38
N PRO A 173 19.24 -7.97 -15.44
CA PRO A 173 19.52 -7.22 -16.66
C PRO A 173 18.25 -6.62 -17.30
N ILE A 174 18.35 -5.40 -17.85
CA ILE A 174 17.20 -4.66 -18.40
C ILE A 174 16.54 -5.44 -19.55
N GLU A 175 17.35 -6.10 -20.38
CA GLU A 175 16.88 -6.86 -21.54
C GLU A 175 15.94 -8.01 -21.17
N VAL A 176 16.03 -8.53 -19.93
CA VAL A 176 15.13 -9.57 -19.42
C VAL A 176 13.71 -9.02 -19.32
N TRP A 177 13.57 -7.85 -18.70
CA TRP A 177 12.31 -7.13 -18.56
C TRP A 177 11.77 -6.63 -19.91
N GLU A 178 12.63 -6.09 -20.77
CA GLU A 178 12.21 -5.60 -22.07
C GLU A 178 11.69 -6.69 -22.99
N ARG A 179 12.36 -7.85 -23.01
CA ARG A 179 11.91 -8.99 -23.80
C ARG A 179 10.60 -9.55 -23.29
N ALA A 180 10.42 -9.62 -21.97
CA ALA A 180 9.14 -10.01 -21.37
C ALA A 180 8.01 -9.02 -21.73
N ALA A 181 8.26 -7.70 -21.69
CA ALA A 181 7.28 -6.69 -22.12
C ALA A 181 6.97 -6.79 -23.61
N LYS A 182 7.99 -6.92 -24.47
CA LYS A 182 7.79 -7.11 -25.92
C LYS A 182 6.94 -8.34 -26.20
N TRP A 183 7.19 -9.45 -25.51
CA TRP A 183 6.38 -10.66 -25.65
C TRP A 183 4.93 -10.45 -25.21
N HIS A 184 4.69 -9.87 -24.03
CA HIS A 184 3.33 -9.58 -23.58
C HIS A 184 2.57 -8.67 -24.56
N LEU A 185 3.21 -7.61 -25.06
CA LEU A 185 2.60 -6.69 -26.01
C LEU A 185 2.33 -7.34 -27.38
N ASP A 186 3.21 -8.23 -27.85
CA ASP A 186 3.01 -9.00 -29.08
C ASP A 186 1.88 -10.03 -28.96
N LYS A 187 1.71 -10.61 -27.76
CA LYS A 187 0.76 -11.70 -27.49
C LYS A 187 -0.58 -11.25 -26.92
N GLN A 188 -0.72 -9.97 -26.60
CA GLN A 188 -2.00 -9.39 -26.17
C GLN A 188 -3.02 -9.53 -27.31
N GLN A 189 -4.23 -9.97 -26.96
CA GLN A 189 -5.29 -10.20 -27.94
C GLN A 189 -5.91 -8.88 -28.40
N ASN A 190 -6.59 -8.90 -29.55
CA ASN A 190 -7.25 -7.72 -30.12
C ASN A 190 -8.37 -7.14 -29.22
N ASP A 191 -8.93 -7.95 -28.32
CA ASP A 191 -9.91 -7.50 -27.32
C ASP A 191 -9.24 -6.81 -26.11
N GLY A 192 -7.91 -6.80 -26.04
CA GLY A 192 -7.11 -6.24 -24.96
C GLY A 192 -6.76 -7.23 -23.86
N GLY A 193 -7.30 -8.45 -23.87
CA GLY A 193 -6.98 -9.43 -22.83
C GLY A 193 -5.84 -10.37 -23.20
N PHE A 194 -5.60 -11.35 -22.32
CA PHE A 194 -4.54 -12.34 -22.49
C PHE A 194 -5.08 -13.78 -22.41
N VAL A 195 -4.36 -14.67 -23.08
CA VAL A 195 -4.65 -16.11 -23.11
C VAL A 195 -3.54 -16.88 -22.39
N TYR A 196 -3.77 -18.15 -22.09
CA TYR A 196 -2.79 -18.94 -21.33
C TYR A 196 -1.55 -19.28 -22.17
N HIS A 197 -1.77 -19.83 -23.37
CA HIS A 197 -0.71 -20.24 -24.31
C HIS A 197 -0.85 -19.51 -25.66
N PRO A 198 -0.28 -18.29 -25.80
CA PRO A 198 -0.43 -17.46 -27.00
C PRO A 198 0.50 -17.87 -28.15
N PHE A 199 0.47 -19.15 -28.55
CA PHE A 199 1.26 -19.68 -29.68
C PHE A 199 0.46 -20.70 -30.51
N ASN A 200 0.89 -20.90 -31.76
CA ASN A 200 0.13 -21.67 -32.75
C ASN A 200 0.30 -23.19 -32.56
N ARG A 201 -0.64 -23.79 -31.84
CA ARG A 201 -0.50 -25.12 -31.25
C ARG A 201 -0.71 -26.24 -32.28
N THR A 202 0.37 -26.91 -32.70
CA THR A 202 0.28 -28.11 -33.56
C THR A 202 0.00 -29.40 -32.77
N LEU A 203 0.22 -29.41 -31.45
CA LEU A 203 0.29 -30.64 -30.62
C LEU A 203 -0.73 -30.73 -29.48
N TYR A 204 -1.59 -29.73 -29.28
CA TYR A 204 -2.60 -29.73 -28.22
C TYR A 204 -3.88 -29.06 -28.72
N HIS A 205 -4.92 -29.86 -28.93
CA HIS A 205 -6.23 -29.40 -29.41
C HIS A 205 -7.14 -28.96 -28.25
N ASP A 206 -6.68 -28.05 -27.40
CA ASP A 206 -7.55 -27.43 -26.40
C ASP A 206 -7.87 -25.98 -26.81
N PRO A 207 -9.04 -25.74 -27.43
CA PRO A 207 -9.45 -24.41 -27.87
C PRO A 207 -9.75 -23.46 -26.70
N GLU A 208 -9.84 -23.93 -25.45
CA GLU A 208 -10.02 -23.06 -24.28
C GLU A 208 -8.72 -22.31 -23.92
N HIS A 209 -7.56 -22.88 -24.25
CA HIS A 209 -6.25 -22.29 -23.93
C HIS A 209 -5.87 -21.09 -24.81
N HIS A 210 -6.61 -20.86 -25.89
CA HIS A 210 -6.47 -19.73 -26.82
C HIS A 210 -7.59 -18.69 -26.64
N ARG A 211 -8.45 -18.84 -25.64
CA ARG A 211 -9.45 -17.83 -25.31
C ARG A 211 -8.88 -16.87 -24.28
N THR A 212 -9.27 -15.61 -24.43
CA THR A 212 -9.03 -14.60 -23.40
C THR A 212 -9.75 -15.02 -22.12
N THR A 213 -9.08 -14.93 -20.98
CA THR A 213 -9.64 -15.31 -19.68
C THR A 213 -9.27 -14.31 -18.61
N ASP A 214 -10.11 -14.18 -17.57
CA ASP A 214 -9.91 -13.21 -16.49
C ASP A 214 -8.58 -13.38 -15.76
N THR A 215 -8.25 -14.63 -15.45
CA THR A 215 -7.02 -15.00 -14.75
C THR A 215 -5.77 -14.67 -15.56
N MET A 216 -5.78 -14.96 -16.87
CA MET A 216 -4.65 -14.66 -17.74
C MET A 216 -4.56 -13.17 -18.06
N THR A 217 -5.69 -12.49 -18.24
CA THR A 217 -5.70 -11.04 -18.43
C THR A 217 -5.12 -10.33 -17.21
N ALA A 218 -5.53 -10.70 -16.01
CA ALA A 218 -4.97 -10.15 -14.77
C ALA A 218 -3.47 -10.50 -14.60
N ALA A 219 -3.06 -11.71 -14.97
CA ALA A 219 -1.65 -12.13 -14.97
C ALA A 219 -0.80 -11.29 -15.93
N GLY A 220 -1.20 -11.15 -17.20
CA GLY A 220 -0.50 -10.34 -18.20
C GLY A 220 -0.46 -8.86 -17.83
N THR A 221 -1.57 -8.33 -17.31
CA THR A 221 -1.64 -6.96 -16.78
C THR A 221 -0.67 -6.74 -15.63
N SER A 222 -0.62 -7.68 -14.67
CA SER A 222 0.32 -7.63 -13.54
C SER A 222 1.77 -7.64 -13.99
N SER A 223 2.13 -8.49 -14.97
CA SER A 223 3.46 -8.50 -15.56
C SER A 223 3.84 -7.15 -16.15
N LEU A 224 2.96 -6.56 -16.98
CA LEU A 224 3.20 -5.25 -17.59
C LEU A 224 3.34 -4.14 -16.53
N LEU A 225 2.52 -4.17 -15.47
CA LEU A 225 2.60 -3.22 -14.37
C LEU A 225 3.93 -3.32 -13.61
N ILE A 226 4.38 -4.55 -13.30
CA ILE A 226 5.69 -4.78 -12.66
C ILE A 226 6.82 -4.30 -13.57
N ILE A 227 6.79 -4.66 -14.85
CA ILE A 227 7.82 -4.26 -15.82
C ILE A 227 7.86 -2.74 -15.95
N ARG A 228 6.70 -2.09 -16.04
CA ARG A 228 6.58 -0.63 -16.09
C ARG A 228 7.21 0.01 -14.85
N TYR A 229 6.83 -0.50 -13.67
CA TYR A 229 7.35 -0.02 -12.38
C TYR A 229 8.88 -0.13 -12.31
N VAL A 230 9.43 -1.26 -12.79
CA VAL A 230 10.86 -1.53 -12.78
C VAL A 230 11.63 -0.66 -13.77
N LEU A 231 11.16 -0.55 -15.01
CA LEU A 231 11.89 0.13 -16.09
C LEU A 231 11.74 1.65 -16.07
N PHE A 232 10.61 2.16 -15.55
CA PHE A 232 10.24 3.58 -15.65
C PHE A 232 9.86 4.16 -14.28
N GLU A 233 10.56 3.74 -13.22
CA GLU A 233 10.32 4.21 -11.85
C GLU A 233 10.22 5.76 -11.78
N GLY A 234 9.11 6.27 -11.22
CA GLY A 234 8.83 7.71 -11.11
C GLY A 234 8.05 8.32 -12.29
N ALA A 235 7.78 7.59 -13.37
CA ALA A 235 6.81 8.02 -14.38
C ALA A 235 5.39 7.71 -13.91
N ASP A 236 4.53 8.73 -13.79
CA ASP A 236 3.11 8.48 -13.55
C ASP A 236 2.54 7.65 -14.72
N PRO A 237 1.73 6.60 -14.44
CA PRO A 237 0.93 5.96 -15.48
C PRO A 237 0.02 7.00 -16.12
N ASP A 238 -0.20 6.84 -17.42
CA ASP A 238 -1.19 7.63 -18.17
C ASP A 238 -2.47 7.78 -17.31
N PRO A 239 -2.97 9.01 -17.08
CA PRO A 239 -4.18 9.25 -16.31
C PRO A 239 -5.38 8.41 -16.77
N GLU A 240 -5.43 7.99 -18.04
CA GLU A 240 -6.48 7.14 -18.58
C GLU A 240 -6.34 5.65 -18.17
N VAL A 241 -5.20 5.25 -17.60
CA VAL A 241 -4.96 3.91 -17.01
C VAL A 241 -5.53 3.83 -15.59
N ARG A 242 -5.59 4.95 -14.86
CA ARG A 242 -6.26 5.03 -13.54
C ARG A 242 -7.69 5.54 -13.73
N PRO A 243 -8.75 4.71 -13.56
CA PRO A 243 -10.12 5.18 -13.73
C PRO A 243 -10.41 6.43 -12.87
N ALA A 244 -11.13 7.39 -13.44
CA ALA A 244 -11.45 8.70 -12.83
C ALA A 244 -12.20 8.59 -11.48
N ASP A 245 -12.77 7.41 -11.22
CA ASP A 245 -13.48 7.02 -10.01
C ASP A 245 -12.56 6.86 -8.80
N ALA A 246 -11.23 6.90 -9.00
CA ALA A 246 -10.27 7.31 -7.98
C ALA A 246 -10.46 8.80 -7.67
N LYS A 247 -11.69 9.22 -7.36
CA LYS A 247 -11.93 10.41 -6.55
C LYS A 247 -11.11 10.16 -5.29
N ARG A 248 -10.00 10.90 -5.16
CA ARG A 248 -9.44 11.25 -3.84
C ARG A 248 -10.65 11.53 -2.97
N ARG A 249 -10.90 10.71 -1.95
CA ARG A 249 -12.05 10.87 -1.08
C ARG A 249 -11.95 12.28 -0.50
N PHE A 250 -12.74 13.19 -1.04
CA PHE A 250 -12.79 14.56 -0.56
C PHE A 250 -13.22 14.48 0.90
N GLY A 251 -12.32 14.85 1.82
CA GLY A 251 -12.62 14.91 3.26
C GLY A 251 -12.10 13.76 4.13
N VAL A 252 -11.32 12.80 3.61
CA VAL A 252 -10.58 11.85 4.48
C VAL A 252 -9.09 12.13 4.37
N LEU A 253 -8.48 12.48 5.51
CA LEU A 253 -7.05 12.73 5.63
C LEU A 253 -6.27 11.43 5.34
N GLU A 254 -5.65 11.33 4.18
CA GLU A 254 -4.71 10.25 3.88
C GLU A 254 -3.45 10.41 4.76
N ARG A 255 -3.12 9.33 5.48
CA ARG A 255 -1.92 9.22 6.29
C ARG A 255 -0.72 9.12 5.35
N PHE A 256 0.23 10.04 5.50
CA PHE A 256 1.49 10.07 4.75
C PHE A 256 2.13 8.67 4.77
N VAL A 257 2.30 8.07 3.59
CA VAL A 257 3.34 7.07 3.37
C VAL A 257 4.61 7.89 3.20
N ASP A 258 5.61 7.68 4.05
CA ASP A 258 6.92 8.31 3.86
C ASP A 258 7.33 8.05 2.40
N GLU A 259 7.52 9.13 1.62
CA GLU A 259 8.40 9.03 0.46
C GLU A 259 9.69 8.41 0.99
N ARG A 260 10.16 7.36 0.30
CA ARG A 260 11.49 6.81 0.55
C ARG A 260 12.42 8.00 0.81
N PRO A 261 13.23 8.02 1.90
CA PRO A 261 14.37 8.92 1.90
C PRO A 261 15.07 8.71 0.55
N ALA A 262 15.61 9.75 -0.06
CA ALA A 262 16.32 9.71 -1.33
C ALA A 262 17.58 8.81 -1.27
N GLY A 263 17.42 7.54 -0.90
CA GLY A 263 18.36 6.46 -1.03
C GLY A 263 18.38 6.15 -2.50
N GLN A 264 19.46 6.59 -3.14
CA GLN A 264 19.94 6.24 -4.46
C GLN A 264 18.82 5.98 -5.49
N LYS A 265 18.65 6.91 -6.44
CA LYS A 265 18.00 6.60 -7.72
C LYS A 265 18.50 5.23 -8.16
N ARG A 266 17.57 4.29 -8.27
CA ARG A 266 17.87 2.93 -8.66
C ARG A 266 18.67 2.97 -9.97
N THR A 267 19.93 2.57 -9.92
CA THR A 267 20.78 2.50 -11.12
C THR A 267 20.43 1.25 -11.88
N LEU A 268 19.51 1.37 -12.84
CA LEU A 268 19.35 0.34 -13.86
C LEU A 268 20.64 0.28 -14.69
N ASN A 269 21.16 -0.92 -14.93
CA ASN A 269 22.33 -1.13 -15.78
C ASN A 269 21.93 -1.02 -17.26
N GLY A 270 21.75 0.21 -17.73
CA GLY A 270 21.37 0.54 -19.11
C GLY A 270 20.15 1.46 -19.20
N VAL A 271 19.71 1.73 -20.44
CA VAL A 271 18.55 2.56 -20.73
C VAL A 271 17.49 1.72 -21.44
N PRO A 272 16.24 1.68 -20.93
CA PRO A 272 15.15 1.01 -21.64
C PRO A 272 14.95 1.59 -23.04
N THR A 273 14.86 0.70 -24.04
CA THR A 273 14.58 0.96 -25.45
C THR A 273 13.09 0.85 -25.78
N ILE A 274 12.34 0.03 -25.03
CA ILE A 274 10.89 -0.07 -25.15
C ILE A 274 10.23 1.25 -24.76
N ARG A 275 9.20 1.67 -25.50
CA ARG A 275 8.47 2.91 -25.19
C ARG A 275 7.50 2.66 -24.04
N VAL A 276 7.58 3.48 -22.99
CA VAL A 276 6.62 3.46 -21.87
C VAL A 276 5.17 3.53 -22.36
N ALA A 277 4.89 4.38 -23.36
CA ALA A 277 3.55 4.51 -23.95
C ALA A 277 3.00 3.20 -24.56
N ALA A 278 3.86 2.29 -25.04
CA ALA A 278 3.42 1.00 -25.55
C ALA A 278 2.97 0.08 -24.40
N ILE A 279 3.70 0.11 -23.28
CA ILE A 279 3.32 -0.63 -22.07
C ILE A 279 2.05 -0.05 -21.46
N ASP A 280 1.94 1.29 -21.38
CA ASP A 280 0.77 1.98 -20.84
C ASP A 280 -0.48 1.68 -21.66
N LYS A 281 -0.35 1.65 -22.99
CA LYS A 281 -1.43 1.21 -23.89
C LYS A 281 -1.87 -0.23 -23.58
N GLY A 282 -0.92 -1.16 -23.47
CA GLY A 282 -1.23 -2.56 -23.17
C GLY A 282 -1.95 -2.73 -21.82
N ILE A 283 -1.46 -2.04 -20.78
CA ILE A 283 -2.12 -2.00 -19.46
C ILE A 283 -3.53 -1.42 -19.57
N LYS A 284 -3.72 -0.32 -20.29
CA LYS A 284 -5.03 0.32 -20.46
C LYS A 284 -6.04 -0.59 -21.15
N GLU A 285 -5.62 -1.30 -22.18
CA GLU A 285 -6.48 -2.21 -22.95
C GLU A 285 -6.89 -3.41 -22.09
N SER A 286 -5.96 -3.97 -21.31
CA SER A 286 -6.25 -5.11 -20.45
C SER A 286 -7.05 -4.74 -19.21
N THR A 287 -6.83 -3.57 -18.59
CA THR A 287 -7.66 -3.10 -17.47
C THR A 287 -9.08 -2.76 -17.93
N ARG A 288 -9.26 -2.22 -19.14
CA ARG A 288 -10.59 -2.04 -19.73
C ARG A 288 -11.29 -3.38 -19.92
N TRP A 289 -10.59 -4.37 -20.48
CA TRP A 289 -11.13 -5.72 -20.64
C TRP A 289 -11.55 -6.29 -19.28
N MET A 290 -10.68 -6.24 -18.27
CA MET A 290 -11.00 -6.71 -16.91
C MET A 290 -12.22 -6.01 -16.33
N GLY A 291 -12.32 -4.69 -16.48
CA GLY A 291 -13.47 -3.93 -16.00
C GLY A 291 -14.79 -4.30 -16.69
N ALA A 292 -14.75 -4.64 -17.97
CA ALA A 292 -15.94 -5.10 -18.71
C ALA A 292 -16.39 -6.51 -18.30
N HIS A 293 -15.50 -7.32 -17.75
CA HIS A 293 -15.73 -8.74 -17.44
C HIS A 293 -15.69 -9.07 -15.93
N PHE A 294 -15.52 -8.08 -15.05
CA PHE A 294 -15.22 -8.26 -13.62
C PHE A 294 -16.30 -9.02 -12.82
N GLY A 295 -17.54 -9.06 -13.29
CA GLY A 295 -18.66 -9.76 -12.64
C GLY A 295 -19.29 -10.88 -13.47
N ASP A 296 -18.68 -11.24 -14.60
CA ASP A 296 -19.24 -12.27 -15.47
C ASP A 296 -19.23 -13.63 -14.77
N GLN A 297 -20.34 -14.37 -14.87
CA GLN A 297 -20.45 -15.75 -14.40
C GLN A 297 -19.70 -16.69 -15.35
N ASN A 298 -18.37 -16.52 -15.39
CA ASN A 298 -17.47 -17.28 -16.23
C ASN A 298 -17.16 -18.63 -15.57
N PRO A 299 -17.43 -19.79 -16.22
CA PRO A 299 -17.05 -21.10 -15.68
C PRO A 299 -15.56 -21.21 -15.32
N ASN A 300 -14.69 -20.50 -16.04
CA ASN A 300 -13.26 -20.47 -15.76
C ASN A 300 -12.93 -19.71 -14.45
N HIS A 301 -13.68 -18.65 -14.13
CA HIS A 301 -13.61 -17.98 -12.83
C HIS A 301 -13.93 -18.97 -11.72
N GLN A 302 -15.03 -19.73 -11.85
CA GLN A 302 -15.43 -20.68 -10.82
C GLN A 302 -14.44 -21.85 -10.67
N HIS A 303 -13.80 -22.25 -11.77
CA HIS A 303 -12.80 -23.31 -11.78
C HIS A 303 -11.47 -22.89 -11.12
N TRP A 304 -11.05 -21.64 -11.32
CA TRP A 304 -9.78 -21.07 -10.80
C TRP A 304 -10.01 -19.87 -9.88
N PHE A 305 -11.02 -19.98 -9.01
CA PHE A 305 -11.54 -18.86 -8.21
C PHE A 305 -10.48 -18.16 -7.35
N ALA A 306 -9.73 -18.92 -6.55
CA ALA A 306 -8.72 -18.36 -5.65
C ALA A 306 -7.58 -17.71 -6.44
N TYR A 307 -7.21 -18.31 -7.56
CA TYR A 307 -6.20 -17.79 -8.46
C TYR A 307 -6.66 -16.50 -9.15
N HIS A 308 -7.91 -16.44 -9.59
CA HIS A 308 -8.52 -15.22 -10.11
C HIS A 308 -8.41 -14.08 -9.10
N LEU A 309 -8.91 -14.27 -7.87
CA LEU A 309 -8.83 -13.26 -6.83
C LEU A 309 -7.39 -12.82 -6.55
N TYR A 310 -6.46 -13.77 -6.41
CA TYR A 310 -5.04 -13.47 -6.21
C TYR A 310 -4.42 -12.65 -7.37
N THR A 311 -4.83 -12.90 -8.61
CA THR A 311 -4.37 -12.10 -9.77
C THR A 311 -5.00 -10.70 -9.78
N ILE A 312 -6.27 -10.56 -9.40
CA ILE A 312 -6.96 -9.27 -9.27
C ILE A 312 -6.32 -8.39 -8.19
N GLU A 313 -6.04 -8.94 -7.01
CA GLU A 313 -5.44 -8.18 -5.91
C GLU A 313 -4.11 -7.55 -6.34
N ARG A 314 -3.30 -8.26 -7.13
CA ARG A 314 -2.04 -7.73 -7.66
C ARG A 314 -2.24 -6.56 -8.61
N VAL A 315 -3.16 -6.69 -9.57
CA VAL A 315 -3.47 -5.61 -10.51
C VAL A 315 -3.98 -4.39 -9.75
N ALA A 316 -4.93 -4.59 -8.83
CA ALA A 316 -5.52 -3.52 -8.06
C ALA A 316 -4.50 -2.81 -7.16
N ALA A 317 -3.61 -3.57 -6.50
CA ALA A 317 -2.56 -3.02 -5.65
C ALA A 317 -1.50 -2.24 -6.46
N LEU A 318 -1.11 -2.73 -7.64
CA LEU A 318 -0.13 -2.05 -8.51
C LEU A 318 -0.69 -0.79 -9.18
N LEU A 319 -2.00 -0.74 -9.43
CA LEU A 319 -2.70 0.44 -9.94
C LEU A 319 -3.14 1.43 -8.85
N ASP A 320 -3.11 0.99 -7.58
CA ASP A 320 -3.64 1.72 -6.43
C ASP A 320 -5.11 2.13 -6.62
N VAL A 321 -5.96 1.16 -6.98
CA VAL A 321 -7.38 1.38 -7.24
C VAL A 321 -8.27 0.64 -6.25
N VAL A 322 -9.37 1.27 -5.87
CA VAL A 322 -10.42 0.63 -5.04
C VAL A 322 -11.45 -0.10 -5.90
N LYS A 323 -11.53 0.21 -7.19
CA LYS A 323 -12.52 -0.38 -8.11
C LYS A 323 -11.91 -0.80 -9.44
N ILE A 324 -12.47 -1.87 -10.01
CA ILE A 324 -12.19 -2.32 -11.38
C ILE A 324 -13.54 -2.47 -12.08
N GLY A 325 -13.77 -1.76 -13.19
CA GLY A 325 -15.07 -1.84 -13.89
C GLY A 325 -16.28 -1.37 -13.07
N GLY A 326 -16.07 -0.53 -12.05
CA GLY A 326 -17.12 -0.09 -11.12
C GLY A 326 -17.35 -1.02 -9.91
N HIS A 327 -16.79 -2.22 -9.94
CA HIS A 327 -16.84 -3.21 -8.87
C HIS A 327 -15.82 -2.92 -7.77
N ASP A 328 -16.22 -3.06 -6.51
CA ASP A 328 -15.32 -3.02 -5.36
C ASP A 328 -14.62 -4.36 -5.23
N TRP A 329 -13.51 -4.49 -5.96
CA TRP A 329 -12.80 -5.75 -6.13
C TRP A 329 -12.46 -6.44 -4.81
N TYR A 330 -12.20 -5.69 -3.74
CA TYR A 330 -11.81 -6.25 -2.46
C TYR A 330 -13.01 -6.72 -1.66
N ASN A 331 -14.02 -5.87 -1.50
CA ASN A 331 -15.20 -6.22 -0.71
C ASN A 331 -15.98 -7.37 -1.37
N GLU A 332 -16.17 -7.31 -2.69
CA GLU A 332 -16.85 -8.37 -3.44
C GLU A 332 -16.09 -9.71 -3.35
N GLY A 333 -14.78 -9.71 -3.59
CA GLY A 333 -13.97 -10.93 -3.48
C GLY A 333 -13.83 -11.44 -2.04
N ALA A 334 -13.81 -10.56 -1.04
CA ALA A 334 -13.74 -10.94 0.36
C ALA A 334 -15.05 -11.62 0.81
N ASP A 335 -16.20 -11.07 0.42
CA ASP A 335 -17.49 -11.68 0.72
C ASP A 335 -17.62 -13.07 0.08
N GLU A 336 -17.18 -13.23 -1.17
CA GLU A 336 -17.16 -14.55 -1.82
C GLU A 336 -16.24 -15.55 -1.10
N LEU A 337 -15.04 -15.13 -0.68
CA LEU A 337 -14.15 -15.98 0.10
C LEU A 337 -14.75 -16.35 1.45
N LEU A 338 -15.38 -15.41 2.16
CA LEU A 338 -16.03 -15.66 3.45
C LEU A 338 -17.16 -16.68 3.31
N GLN A 339 -17.94 -16.62 2.23
CA GLN A 339 -19.01 -17.58 1.96
C GLN A 339 -18.50 -18.98 1.61
N ARG A 340 -17.31 -19.08 0.98
CA ARG A 340 -16.73 -20.34 0.51
C ARG A 340 -15.74 -20.98 1.49
N GLN A 341 -15.38 -20.31 2.58
CA GLN A 341 -14.38 -20.82 3.52
C GLN A 341 -14.91 -22.06 4.25
N ALA A 342 -14.13 -23.14 4.21
CA ALA A 342 -14.43 -24.35 4.97
C ALA A 342 -14.27 -24.13 6.49
N VAL A 343 -14.84 -25.03 7.29
CA VAL A 343 -14.80 -24.95 8.76
C VAL A 343 -13.36 -24.92 9.29
N ASP A 344 -12.46 -25.64 8.64
CA ASP A 344 -11.02 -25.71 8.97
C ASP A 344 -10.22 -24.50 8.48
N GLY A 345 -10.83 -23.56 7.78
CA GLY A 345 -10.18 -22.36 7.24
C GLY A 345 -9.66 -22.49 5.82
N SER A 346 -9.83 -23.63 5.17
CA SER A 346 -9.34 -23.87 3.81
C SER A 346 -10.31 -23.38 2.72
N TRP A 347 -9.77 -23.20 1.52
CA TRP A 347 -10.53 -23.09 0.26
C TRP A 347 -10.03 -24.14 -0.72
N THR A 348 -10.87 -24.57 -1.64
CA THR A 348 -10.50 -25.56 -2.68
C THR A 348 -11.10 -25.17 -4.03
N ASP A 349 -10.25 -25.10 -5.03
CA ASP A 349 -10.60 -25.05 -6.46
C ASP A 349 -9.66 -25.95 -7.28
N ALA A 350 -9.61 -25.78 -8.61
CA ALA A 350 -8.75 -26.56 -9.50
C ALA A 350 -7.24 -26.48 -9.18
N SER A 351 -6.81 -25.46 -8.43
CA SER A 351 -5.42 -25.25 -8.00
C SER A 351 -4.97 -26.20 -6.88
N SER A 352 -5.86 -27.01 -6.30
CA SER A 352 -5.73 -27.76 -5.03
C SER A 352 -6.07 -26.95 -3.78
N THR A 353 -6.46 -27.64 -2.71
CA THR A 353 -6.82 -27.02 -1.42
C THR A 353 -5.72 -26.15 -0.84
N LEU A 354 -4.48 -26.63 -0.84
CA LEU A 354 -3.37 -25.88 -0.25
C LEU A 354 -3.04 -24.61 -1.05
N ALA A 355 -2.98 -24.72 -2.38
CA ALA A 355 -2.69 -23.57 -3.23
C ALA A 355 -3.84 -22.55 -3.21
N SER A 356 -5.09 -23.03 -3.29
CA SER A 356 -6.29 -22.19 -3.18
C SER A 356 -6.31 -21.44 -1.85
N THR A 357 -5.96 -22.14 -0.75
CA THR A 357 -5.90 -21.53 0.58
C THR A 357 -4.82 -20.47 0.68
N ALA A 358 -3.64 -20.72 0.12
CA ALA A 358 -2.55 -19.76 0.05
C ALA A 358 -2.95 -18.50 -0.75
N MET A 359 -3.61 -18.66 -1.90
CA MET A 359 -4.07 -17.55 -2.74
C MET A 359 -5.19 -16.73 -2.08
N GLY A 360 -6.21 -17.40 -1.52
CA GLY A 360 -7.27 -16.72 -0.76
C GLY A 360 -6.72 -15.96 0.45
N LEU A 361 -5.75 -16.53 1.15
CA LEU A 361 -5.06 -15.87 2.26
C LEU A 361 -4.30 -14.62 1.81
N MET A 362 -3.57 -14.68 0.69
CA MET A 362 -2.88 -13.51 0.14
C MET A 362 -3.84 -12.42 -0.34
N PHE A 363 -4.99 -12.80 -0.91
CA PHE A 363 -6.04 -11.86 -1.28
C PHE A 363 -6.59 -11.12 -0.06
N LEU A 364 -7.08 -11.86 0.96
CA LEU A 364 -7.69 -11.25 2.15
C LEU A 364 -6.71 -10.36 2.92
N SER A 365 -5.43 -10.74 2.95
CA SER A 365 -4.36 -9.96 3.60
C SER A 365 -3.81 -8.80 2.77
N LYS A 366 -4.28 -8.62 1.52
CA LYS A 366 -3.74 -7.61 0.58
C LYS A 366 -2.21 -7.70 0.46
N ALA A 367 -1.71 -8.91 0.28
CA ALA A 367 -0.29 -9.23 0.34
C ALA A 367 0.57 -8.36 -0.59
N THR A 368 0.08 -8.00 -1.78
CA THR A 368 0.84 -7.18 -2.74
C THR A 368 0.93 -5.73 -2.29
N THR A 369 -0.10 -5.22 -1.62
CA THR A 369 -0.09 -3.86 -1.04
C THR A 369 1.05 -3.70 -0.02
N THR A 370 1.40 -4.76 0.72
CA THR A 370 2.53 -4.78 1.68
C THR A 370 3.91 -4.67 1.03
N VAL A 371 3.98 -4.92 -0.28
CA VAL A 371 5.21 -4.94 -1.08
C VAL A 371 5.35 -3.66 -1.92
N VAL A 372 4.24 -3.17 -2.50
CA VAL A 372 4.18 -1.93 -3.28
C VAL A 372 4.27 -0.69 -2.37
N THR A 373 3.63 -0.75 -1.21
CA THR A 373 3.75 0.27 -0.17
C THR A 373 4.95 -0.09 0.69
N PRO A 374 5.94 0.80 0.91
CA PRO A 374 7.03 0.53 1.83
C PRO A 374 6.47 0.03 3.16
N LYS A 375 7.13 -0.98 3.77
CA LYS A 375 6.90 -1.31 5.19
C LYS A 375 6.79 0.00 5.94
N LYS A 376 5.73 0.20 6.74
CA LYS A 376 5.73 1.22 7.79
C LYS A 376 7.03 1.02 8.56
N ARG A 377 8.07 1.81 8.25
CA ARG A 377 9.02 2.17 9.28
C ARG A 377 8.14 2.79 10.36
N VAL A 378 8.42 2.45 11.61
CA VAL A 378 7.93 3.27 12.70
C VAL A 378 8.45 4.67 12.38
N SER A 379 7.62 5.48 11.73
CA SER A 379 7.89 6.88 11.59
C SER A 379 7.88 7.37 13.03
N LEU A 380 8.97 8.01 13.44
CA LEU A 380 8.84 9.02 14.47
C LEU A 380 7.81 10.00 13.91
N VAL A 381 6.54 9.80 14.30
CA VAL A 381 5.40 10.56 13.81
C VAL A 381 5.76 12.03 14.05
N GLY A 382 5.91 12.78 12.97
CA GLY A 382 6.49 14.12 13.01
C GLY A 382 6.50 14.87 11.68
N GLY A 383 6.15 14.23 10.56
CA GLY A 383 5.86 14.90 9.29
C GLY A 383 4.44 15.45 9.27
N GLY A 384 4.10 16.37 10.17
CA GLY A 384 2.83 17.09 10.15
C GLY A 384 2.80 18.14 9.04
N LEU A 385 2.52 17.72 7.81
CA LEU A 385 2.05 18.60 6.72
C LEU A 385 1.13 17.80 5.81
N GLN A 386 -0.17 17.91 6.08
CA GLN A 386 -1.22 17.39 5.23
C GLN A 386 -1.21 18.18 3.92
N LYS A 387 -1.12 17.49 2.77
CA LYS A 387 -1.17 18.09 1.44
C LYS A 387 -2.64 18.43 1.09
N GLY A 388 -3.19 19.45 1.74
CA GLY A 388 -4.44 20.10 1.34
C GLY A 388 -4.20 21.14 0.25
N GLY A 389 -4.94 21.04 -0.85
CA GLY A 389 -5.17 22.07 -1.89
C GLY A 389 -4.04 23.04 -2.25
N ARG A 390 -3.29 22.77 -3.33
CA ARG A 390 -2.53 23.81 -4.04
C ARG A 390 -2.70 23.72 -5.54
N GLY A 391 -3.49 24.64 -6.04
CA GLY A 391 -3.69 24.96 -7.45
C GLY A 391 -4.50 26.25 -7.51
N LEU A 392 -3.76 27.37 -7.57
CA LEU A 392 -4.17 28.79 -7.67
C LEU A 392 -4.32 29.57 -6.35
N PRO A 393 -3.61 30.71 -6.20
CA PRO A 393 -3.94 31.76 -5.24
C PRO A 393 -5.16 32.56 -5.72
N ASP A 394 -5.98 33.06 -4.79
CA ASP A 394 -7.13 33.95 -5.07
C ASP A 394 -6.75 35.33 -5.68
N LYS A 395 -5.45 35.62 -5.80
CA LYS A 395 -4.93 36.90 -6.31
C LYS A 395 -3.72 36.66 -7.23
N LEU A 396 -3.91 36.97 -8.51
CA LEU A 396 -3.02 36.66 -9.65
C LEU A 396 -1.87 37.66 -9.85
N ASP A 397 -1.67 38.60 -8.94
CA ASP A 397 -0.78 39.74 -9.07
C ASP A 397 0.71 39.43 -8.79
N ALA A 398 1.08 38.16 -8.65
CA ALA A 398 2.48 37.73 -8.51
C ALA A 398 2.81 36.41 -9.26
N VAL A 399 2.36 36.28 -10.51
CA VAL A 399 2.70 35.13 -11.38
C VAL A 399 3.76 35.50 -12.42
N LEU A 400 4.83 34.70 -12.51
CA LEU A 400 5.74 34.67 -13.66
C LEU A 400 5.40 33.43 -14.49
N VAL A 401 5.08 33.63 -15.77
CA VAL A 401 4.84 32.56 -16.75
C VAL A 401 6.17 32.19 -17.40
N LYS A 402 6.55 30.91 -17.36
CA LYS A 402 7.66 30.39 -18.16
C LYS A 402 7.22 29.08 -18.80
N GLU A 403 7.31 29.01 -20.13
CA GLU A 403 7.01 27.81 -20.95
C GLU A 403 5.60 27.23 -20.76
N GLY A 404 4.61 28.08 -20.46
CA GLY A 404 3.20 27.67 -20.41
C GLY A 404 2.74 27.13 -19.06
N ASP A 405 3.65 26.91 -18.10
CA ASP A 405 3.30 26.52 -16.74
C ASP A 405 3.29 27.71 -15.76
N VAL A 406 2.25 27.74 -14.92
CA VAL A 406 2.09 28.71 -13.82
C VAL A 406 2.75 28.13 -12.57
N ILE A 407 3.95 28.60 -12.25
CA ILE A 407 4.72 28.14 -11.08
C ILE A 407 4.66 29.21 -9.99
N ALA A 408 4.18 28.87 -8.80
CA ALA A 408 4.27 29.73 -7.62
C ALA A 408 5.75 29.95 -7.26
N ARG A 409 6.15 31.20 -7.00
CA ARG A 409 7.53 31.54 -6.63
C ARG A 409 7.88 30.82 -5.32
N LYS A 410 8.82 29.87 -5.37
CA LYS A 410 9.36 29.19 -4.18
C LYS A 410 10.06 30.24 -3.32
N ILE A 411 9.52 30.54 -2.14
CA ILE A 411 10.19 31.38 -1.15
C ILE A 411 11.26 30.50 -0.52
N VAL A 412 12.52 30.74 -0.86
CA VAL A 412 13.68 30.09 -0.23
C VAL A 412 14.44 31.20 0.49
N GLY A 413 14.66 31.05 1.79
CA GLY A 413 15.36 32.03 2.61
C GLY A 413 15.73 31.48 3.98
N PRO A 414 16.63 32.15 4.72
CA PRO A 414 17.01 31.76 6.08
C PRO A 414 15.82 31.66 7.04
N VAL A 415 15.89 30.78 8.04
CA VAL A 415 14.75 30.49 8.94
C VAL A 415 14.26 31.74 9.69
N ASP A 416 15.16 32.67 10.02
CA ASP A 416 14.83 33.93 10.69
C ASP A 416 13.95 34.86 9.84
N THR A 417 14.17 34.89 8.53
CA THR A 417 13.45 35.73 7.58
C THR A 417 12.10 35.13 7.27
N LEU A 418 12.04 33.80 7.12
CA LEU A 418 10.78 33.08 6.96
C LEU A 418 9.87 33.20 8.19
N LEU A 419 10.44 33.16 9.40
CA LEU A 419 9.67 33.38 10.63
C LEU A 419 9.21 34.84 10.79
N LEU A 420 9.99 35.82 10.34
CA LEU A 420 9.55 37.22 10.27
C LEU A 420 8.38 37.39 9.29
N ASP A 421 8.45 36.71 8.15
CA ASP A 421 7.38 36.74 7.16
C ASP A 421 6.13 36.05 7.68
N LEU A 422 6.25 34.93 8.39
CA LEU A 422 5.12 34.26 9.06
C LEU A 422 4.45 35.19 10.10
N GLU A 423 5.26 35.91 10.88
CA GLU A 423 4.77 36.88 11.86
C GLU A 423 3.99 38.03 11.22
N LYS A 424 4.44 38.54 10.06
CA LYS A 424 3.86 39.70 9.37
C LYS A 424 2.79 39.34 8.32
N SER A 425 2.70 38.09 7.91
CA SER A 425 1.81 37.66 6.83
C SER A 425 0.34 37.79 7.22
N ALA A 426 -0.51 38.18 6.28
CA ALA A 426 -1.95 37.99 6.37
C ALA A 426 -2.31 36.51 6.11
N ASP A 427 -3.49 36.07 6.54
CA ASP A 427 -3.92 34.66 6.51
C ASP A 427 -3.64 33.95 5.18
N ALA A 428 -3.89 34.62 4.05
CA ALA A 428 -3.71 34.09 2.69
C ALA A 428 -2.25 33.75 2.29
N LYS A 429 -1.24 34.13 3.09
CA LYS A 429 0.19 33.85 2.82
C LYS A 429 0.87 32.96 3.86
N VAL A 430 0.15 32.60 4.93
CA VAL A 430 0.68 31.80 6.05
C VAL A 430 1.16 30.44 5.55
N GLU A 431 0.38 29.77 4.71
CA GLU A 431 0.70 28.41 4.23
C GLU A 431 1.98 28.34 3.39
N THR A 432 2.25 29.35 2.56
CA THR A 432 3.47 29.41 1.75
C THR A 432 4.70 29.59 2.63
N ALA A 433 4.61 30.45 3.65
CA ALA A 433 5.67 30.64 4.63
C ALA A 433 5.91 29.38 5.50
N GLN A 434 4.85 28.69 5.92
CA GLN A 434 4.97 27.43 6.68
C GLN A 434 5.70 26.34 5.90
N ALA A 435 5.35 26.15 4.63
CA ALA A 435 6.01 25.15 3.78
C ALA A 435 7.51 25.44 3.63
N ALA A 436 7.87 26.71 3.45
CA ALA A 436 9.27 27.12 3.36
C ALA A 436 10.03 26.90 4.69
N ILE A 437 9.41 27.18 5.84
CA ILE A 437 10.01 26.95 7.17
C ILE A 437 10.26 25.47 7.40
N VAL A 438 9.30 24.61 7.05
CA VAL A 438 9.47 23.17 7.25
C VAL A 438 10.54 22.60 6.32
N GLU A 439 10.58 23.04 5.07
CA GLU A 439 11.62 22.64 4.12
C GLU A 439 13.01 23.04 4.62
N ALA A 440 13.19 24.29 5.05
CA ALA A 440 14.47 24.79 5.57
C ALA A 440 14.96 24.04 6.83
N VAL A 441 14.03 23.68 7.74
CA VAL A 441 14.36 23.03 9.01
C VAL A 441 14.55 21.52 8.89
N GLN A 442 13.85 20.84 7.97
CA GLN A 442 13.97 19.39 7.81
C GLN A 442 15.20 18.96 7.01
N LEU A 443 15.70 19.82 6.11
CA LEU A 443 16.71 19.43 5.13
C LEU A 443 18.11 19.96 5.44
N ASP A 444 18.24 21.18 5.95
CA ASP A 444 19.54 21.87 5.93
C ASP A 444 20.12 22.24 7.31
N HIS A 445 19.38 22.88 8.25
CA HIS A 445 19.99 23.45 9.48
C HIS A 445 19.07 23.56 10.72
N PRO A 446 18.83 22.50 11.52
CA PRO A 446 18.00 22.57 12.74
C PRO A 446 18.55 23.53 13.83
N GLU A 447 19.85 23.81 13.82
CA GLU A 447 20.54 24.77 14.69
C GLU A 447 20.04 26.21 14.53
N GLU A 448 19.49 26.58 13.37
CA GLU A 448 18.95 27.93 13.13
C GLU A 448 17.73 28.23 14.03
N LEU A 449 17.03 27.19 14.50
CA LEU A 449 15.91 27.35 15.42
C LEU A 449 16.35 27.78 16.83
N ILE A 450 17.58 27.47 17.23
CA ILE A 450 18.09 27.75 18.59
C ILE A 450 18.05 29.27 18.86
N GLY A 451 18.42 30.08 17.87
CA GLY A 451 18.37 31.55 17.97
C GLY A 451 16.96 32.15 17.85
N GLN A 452 15.97 31.36 17.42
CA GLN A 452 14.61 31.84 17.12
C GLN A 452 13.58 31.47 18.19
N THR A 453 14.00 30.76 19.25
CA THR A 453 13.14 30.36 20.36
C THR A 453 12.23 31.49 20.89
N PRO A 454 12.69 32.72 21.19
CA PRO A 454 11.81 33.80 21.66
C PRO A 454 10.68 34.16 20.68
N ARG A 455 10.96 34.11 19.37
CA ARG A 455 9.98 34.38 18.33
C ARG A 455 8.98 33.24 18.21
N LEU A 456 9.45 32.00 18.24
CA LEU A 456 8.58 30.83 18.22
C LEU A 456 7.65 30.78 19.45
N GLN A 457 8.15 31.19 20.62
CA GLN A 457 7.33 31.32 21.83
C GLN A 457 6.20 32.35 21.65
N LYS A 458 6.48 33.48 20.99
CA LYS A 458 5.46 34.49 20.64
C LYS A 458 4.43 33.91 19.67
N LEU A 459 4.88 33.23 18.61
CA LEU A 459 4.02 32.65 17.57
C LEU A 459 3.17 31.47 18.08
N ALA A 460 3.63 30.75 19.10
CA ALA A 460 2.85 29.71 19.76
C ALA A 460 1.59 30.25 20.47
N GLY A 461 1.51 31.56 20.70
CA GLY A 461 0.34 32.26 21.22
C GLY A 461 -0.49 33.02 20.18
N ASP A 462 -0.22 32.85 18.88
CA ASP A 462 -0.90 33.57 17.79
C ASP A 462 -2.40 33.21 17.70
N THR A 463 -3.23 34.13 17.23
CA THR A 463 -4.66 33.89 17.03
C THR A 463 -4.93 32.86 15.94
N ARG A 464 -4.03 32.76 14.95
CA ARG A 464 -4.13 31.87 13.79
C ARG A 464 -3.67 30.47 14.17
N LEU A 465 -4.53 29.48 13.98
CA LEU A 465 -4.27 28.07 14.32
C LEU A 465 -3.00 27.55 13.63
N GLU A 466 -2.80 27.94 12.38
CA GLU A 466 -1.71 27.52 11.53
C GLU A 466 -0.36 28.01 12.05
N VAL A 467 -0.31 29.27 12.49
CA VAL A 467 0.89 29.85 13.08
C VAL A 467 1.24 29.21 14.42
N ARG A 468 0.24 28.94 15.28
CA ARG A 468 0.46 28.22 16.54
C ARG A 468 1.03 26.82 16.30
N ARG A 469 0.43 26.08 15.36
CA ARG A 469 0.86 24.73 14.99
C ARG A 469 2.31 24.71 14.51
N THR A 470 2.68 25.59 13.58
CA THR A 470 4.06 25.68 13.06
C THR A 470 5.05 26.11 14.14
N ALA A 471 4.67 27.01 15.02
CA ALA A 471 5.51 27.42 16.13
C ALA A 471 5.79 26.26 17.11
N LEU A 472 4.79 25.47 17.48
CA LEU A 472 4.95 24.30 18.33
C LEU A 472 5.76 23.19 17.64
N TRP A 473 5.53 22.95 16.35
CA TRP A 473 6.33 22.02 15.53
C TRP A 473 7.82 22.37 15.56
N ALA A 474 8.14 23.66 15.41
CA ALA A 474 9.51 24.17 15.43
C ALA A 474 10.12 24.15 16.84
N LEU A 475 9.37 24.52 17.88
CA LEU A 475 9.81 24.46 19.28
C LEU A 475 10.21 23.03 19.68
N GLY A 476 9.47 22.01 19.24
CA GLY A 476 9.80 20.61 19.49
C GLY A 476 11.13 20.14 18.88
N ARG A 477 11.61 20.84 17.85
CA ARG A 477 12.85 20.54 17.10
C ARG A 477 14.01 21.47 17.43
N SER A 478 13.78 22.50 18.23
CA SER A 478 14.81 23.45 18.68
C SER A 478 15.91 22.81 19.55
N GLY A 479 15.63 21.66 20.18
CA GLY A 479 16.51 21.07 21.19
C GLY A 479 16.56 21.82 22.53
N ASP A 480 15.80 22.92 22.67
CA ASP A 480 15.76 23.76 23.86
C ASP A 480 14.78 23.20 24.90
N ILE A 481 15.28 22.51 25.92
CA ILE A 481 14.45 21.90 26.99
C ILE A 481 13.49 22.91 27.67
N PRO A 482 13.90 24.16 28.01
CA PRO A 482 12.98 25.21 28.47
C PRO A 482 11.73 25.41 27.61
N SER A 483 11.84 25.24 26.29
CA SER A 483 10.71 25.37 25.36
C SER A 483 9.60 24.33 25.57
N ALA A 484 9.87 23.25 26.31
CA ALA A 484 8.85 22.28 26.71
C ALA A 484 7.65 22.91 27.43
N LYS A 485 7.83 24.02 28.18
CA LYS A 485 6.72 24.75 28.83
C LYS A 485 5.65 25.17 27.82
N TRP A 486 6.07 25.59 26.63
CA TRP A 486 5.18 26.07 25.57
C TRP A 486 4.46 24.92 24.87
N LEU A 487 5.16 23.81 24.67
CA LEU A 487 4.56 22.59 24.15
C LEU A 487 3.54 22.00 25.15
N ILE A 488 3.86 21.99 26.46
CA ILE A 488 2.94 21.58 27.53
C ILE A 488 1.69 22.47 27.54
N LYS A 489 1.86 23.79 27.39
CA LYS A 489 0.74 24.72 27.24
C LYS A 489 -0.10 24.40 26.00
N GLY A 490 0.55 24.07 24.89
CA GLY A 490 -0.10 23.69 23.63
C GLY A 490 -0.95 22.42 23.71
N LEU A 491 -0.68 21.50 24.65
CA LEU A 491 -1.57 20.34 24.90
C LEU A 491 -2.99 20.75 25.28
N SER A 492 -3.16 21.95 25.85
CA SER A 492 -4.46 22.52 26.23
C SER A 492 -5.06 23.44 25.16
N ASP A 493 -4.53 23.46 23.93
CA ASP A 493 -5.07 24.31 22.86
C ASP A 493 -6.55 23.94 22.58
N PRO A 494 -7.43 24.91 22.29
CA PRO A 494 -8.80 24.62 21.88
C PRO A 494 -8.86 23.76 20.62
N GLU A 495 -7.93 23.95 19.69
CA GLU A 495 -7.88 23.22 18.42
C GLU A 495 -7.14 21.87 18.60
N PRO A 496 -7.80 20.71 18.41
CA PRO A 496 -7.20 19.40 18.63
C PRO A 496 -5.94 19.14 17.80
N THR A 497 -5.88 19.67 16.57
CA THR A 497 -4.71 19.51 15.68
C THR A 497 -3.47 20.26 16.21
N VAL A 498 -3.66 21.36 16.94
CA VAL A 498 -2.56 22.09 17.62
C VAL A 498 -2.10 21.33 18.86
N ALA A 499 -3.03 20.76 19.63
CA ALA A 499 -2.71 19.94 20.80
C ALA A 499 -1.93 18.66 20.44
N ARG A 500 -2.29 18.03 19.33
CA ARG A 500 -1.54 16.92 18.72
C ARG A 500 -0.11 17.33 18.39
N GLU A 501 0.09 18.47 17.73
CA GLU A 501 1.43 18.95 17.36
C GLU A 501 2.29 19.24 18.59
N ALA A 502 1.71 19.82 19.65
CA ALA A 502 2.38 19.99 20.94
C ALA A 502 2.84 18.65 21.55
N SER A 503 1.98 17.63 21.50
CA SER A 503 2.30 16.27 21.98
C SER A 503 3.47 15.65 21.20
N LEU A 504 3.47 15.78 19.87
CA LEU A 504 4.57 15.31 19.01
C LEU A 504 5.86 16.07 19.29
N GLY A 505 5.78 17.41 19.40
CA GLY A 505 6.92 18.25 19.75
C GLY A 505 7.55 17.85 21.09
N LEU A 506 6.73 17.49 22.09
CA LEU A 506 7.22 16.98 23.38
C LEU A 506 7.92 15.64 23.24
N CYS A 507 7.40 14.72 22.44
CA CYS A 507 8.04 13.42 22.18
C CYS A 507 9.42 13.60 21.54
N ILE A 508 9.54 14.53 20.58
CA ILE A 508 10.80 14.83 19.89
C ILE A 508 11.79 15.49 20.86
N LEU A 509 11.37 16.58 21.52
CA LEU A 509 12.23 17.33 22.44
C LEU A 509 12.74 16.48 23.61
N SER A 510 11.88 15.60 24.14
CA SER A 510 12.22 14.71 25.25
C SER A 510 12.91 13.42 24.84
N ARG A 511 13.00 13.13 23.53
CA ARG A 511 13.46 11.85 22.97
C ARG A 511 12.67 10.65 23.50
N ARG A 512 11.35 10.80 23.60
CA ARG A 512 10.41 9.76 24.06
C ARG A 512 9.39 9.46 22.96
N PRO A 513 9.71 8.52 22.05
CA PRO A 513 8.85 8.24 20.89
C PRO A 513 7.50 7.61 21.26
N GLU A 514 7.37 7.01 22.45
CA GLU A 514 6.13 6.39 22.97
C GLU A 514 5.25 7.38 23.75
N GLY A 515 5.61 8.67 23.77
CA GLY A 515 4.95 9.66 24.61
C GLY A 515 5.27 9.51 26.10
N CYS A 516 4.38 10.03 26.95
CA CYS A 516 4.57 10.04 28.40
C CYS A 516 3.41 9.32 29.11
N GLY A 517 3.12 8.07 28.71
CA GLY A 517 2.08 7.24 29.34
C GLY A 517 0.64 7.63 28.99
N GLN A 518 0.48 8.39 27.91
CA GLN A 518 -0.79 8.70 27.23
C GLN A 518 -0.57 8.55 25.72
N PRO A 519 -1.63 8.27 24.93
CA PRO A 519 -1.55 8.28 23.47
C PRO A 519 -0.93 9.57 22.95
N ILE A 520 -0.15 9.49 21.87
CA ILE A 520 0.53 10.66 21.32
C ILE A 520 -0.44 11.51 20.52
N ASP A 521 -1.31 10.86 19.75
CA ASP A 521 -2.30 11.48 18.89
C ASP A 521 -3.69 11.47 19.56
N PRO A 522 -4.19 12.62 20.02
CA PRO A 522 -5.50 12.71 20.65
C PRO A 522 -6.67 12.57 19.66
N LEU A 523 -6.40 12.48 18.34
CA LEU A 523 -7.39 12.31 17.29
C LEU A 523 -7.50 10.86 16.79
N ASP A 524 -6.67 9.96 17.31
CA ASP A 524 -6.74 8.54 16.99
C ASP A 524 -7.66 7.82 17.99
N ASP A 525 -8.93 7.64 17.59
CA ASP A 525 -9.98 6.98 18.38
C ASP A 525 -9.53 5.61 18.92
N THR A 526 -8.82 4.82 18.11
CA THR A 526 -8.34 3.49 18.52
C THR A 526 -7.32 3.60 19.65
N SER A 527 -6.35 4.51 19.50
CA SER A 527 -5.34 4.74 20.55
C SER A 527 -5.95 5.35 21.83
N MET A 528 -7.04 6.11 21.67
CA MET A 528 -7.77 6.74 22.75
C MET A 528 -8.74 5.79 23.46
N GLY A 529 -8.89 4.55 22.97
CA GLY A 529 -9.78 3.54 23.56
C GLY A 529 -11.26 3.79 23.26
N LEU A 530 -11.56 4.53 22.19
CA LEU A 530 -12.91 4.78 21.71
C LEU A 530 -13.27 3.77 20.62
N SER A 531 -14.55 3.41 20.56
CA SER A 531 -15.09 2.60 19.47
C SER A 531 -15.35 3.46 18.23
N GLU A 532 -15.41 2.84 17.05
CA GLU A 532 -15.63 3.57 15.78
C GLU A 532 -16.99 4.30 15.75
N ASP A 533 -17.98 3.78 16.48
CA ASP A 533 -19.33 4.33 16.66
C ASP A 533 -19.46 5.34 17.81
N ALA A 534 -18.36 5.69 18.49
CA ALA A 534 -18.38 6.70 19.54
C ALA A 534 -19.05 7.99 19.03
N THR A 535 -19.76 8.69 19.91
CA THR A 535 -20.43 9.95 19.58
C THR A 535 -19.48 11.14 19.70
N GLU A 536 -19.79 12.28 19.06
CA GLU A 536 -18.98 13.50 19.21
C GLU A 536 -18.82 13.95 20.68
N PRO A 537 -19.85 13.92 21.55
CA PRO A 537 -19.68 14.23 22.97
C PRO A 537 -18.72 13.28 23.70
N GLU A 538 -18.71 11.99 23.35
CA GLU A 538 -17.79 11.01 23.92
C GLU A 538 -16.34 11.27 23.50
N ARG A 539 -16.12 11.61 22.22
CA ARG A 539 -14.81 12.05 21.70
C ARG A 539 -14.30 13.30 22.41
N LEU A 540 -15.17 14.32 22.57
CA LEU A 540 -14.82 15.56 23.26
C LEU A 540 -14.47 15.32 24.73
N LYS A 541 -15.27 14.51 25.44
CA LYS A 541 -14.98 14.14 26.84
C LYS A 541 -13.64 13.42 26.96
N ARG A 542 -13.37 12.45 26.09
CA ARG A 542 -12.13 11.68 26.11
C ARG A 542 -10.91 12.53 25.76
N LEU A 543 -11.08 13.48 24.82
CA LEU A 543 -10.08 14.48 24.48
C LEU A 543 -9.74 15.37 25.68
N ASP A 544 -10.74 15.87 26.42
CA ASP A 544 -10.51 16.70 27.61
C ASP A 544 -9.77 15.93 28.72
N GLU A 545 -10.13 14.66 28.93
CA GLU A 545 -9.43 13.77 29.85
C GLU A 545 -7.96 13.59 29.45
N TRP A 546 -7.71 13.36 28.15
CA TRP A 546 -6.37 13.25 27.60
C TRP A 546 -5.58 14.55 27.77
N LYS A 547 -6.16 15.71 27.46
CA LYS A 547 -5.48 17.02 27.59
C LYS A 547 -4.99 17.22 29.02
N ARG A 548 -5.85 16.95 30.01
CA ARG A 548 -5.54 17.07 31.44
C ARG A 548 -4.42 16.11 31.87
N GLU A 549 -4.52 14.84 31.48
CA GLU A 549 -3.56 13.81 31.90
C GLU A 549 -2.20 13.98 31.23
N SER A 550 -2.18 14.25 29.92
CA SER A 550 -0.97 14.54 29.16
C SER A 550 -0.27 15.79 29.70
N THR A 551 -1.02 16.87 29.96
CA THR A 551 -0.46 18.09 30.56
C THR A 551 0.20 17.80 31.91
N LYS A 552 -0.46 17.03 32.78
CA LYS A 552 0.10 16.64 34.09
C LYS A 552 1.41 15.87 33.93
N ARG A 553 1.40 14.79 33.13
CA ARG A 553 2.55 13.89 33.00
C ARG A 553 3.75 14.58 32.34
N TRP A 554 3.51 15.42 31.33
CA TRP A 554 4.56 16.20 30.69
C TRP A 554 5.08 17.32 31.59
N THR A 555 4.23 17.90 32.45
CA THR A 555 4.66 18.84 33.50
C THR A 555 5.57 18.16 34.50
N ASP A 556 5.22 16.96 34.98
CA ASP A 556 6.05 16.17 35.90
C ASP A 556 7.39 15.79 35.24
N TRP A 557 7.36 15.36 33.97
CA TRP A 557 8.58 15.11 33.19
C TRP A 557 9.45 16.36 33.10
N TYR A 558 8.87 17.51 32.79
CA TYR A 558 9.61 18.74 32.65
C TYR A 558 10.22 19.19 33.99
N HIS A 559 9.50 19.11 35.10
CA HIS A 559 10.06 19.42 36.41
C HIS A 559 11.26 18.55 36.78
N LYS A 560 11.27 17.27 36.36
CA LYS A 560 12.39 16.35 36.56
C LYS A 560 13.59 16.67 35.66
N ASN A 561 13.35 17.13 34.44
CA ASN A 561 14.37 17.27 33.39
C ASN A 561 14.77 18.73 33.08
N ARG A 562 14.14 19.73 33.70
CA ARG A 562 14.44 21.15 33.50
C ARG A 562 15.88 21.50 33.91
N PRO A 563 16.53 22.46 33.23
CA PRO A 563 17.88 22.93 33.56
C PRO A 563 17.98 23.41 35.01
N TYR A 564 19.17 23.30 35.60
CA TYR A 564 19.44 23.64 37.00
C TYR A 564 19.00 25.08 37.35
N GLY A 565 19.25 26.05 36.45
CA GLY A 565 18.88 27.45 36.64
C GLY A 565 17.36 27.73 36.70
N GLU A 566 16.52 26.75 36.36
CA GLU A 566 15.06 26.87 36.43
C GLU A 566 14.44 26.02 37.55
N ARG A 567 15.27 25.38 38.38
CA ARG A 567 14.82 24.63 39.55
C ARG A 567 14.51 25.63 40.68
N ASP A 568 13.24 25.95 40.84
CA ASP A 568 12.76 26.60 42.06
C ASP A 568 12.46 25.51 43.11
N ASP A 569 13.39 25.32 44.05
CA ASP A 569 13.30 24.35 45.15
C ASP A 569 12.00 24.50 45.97
N ARG A 570 11.34 25.66 45.89
CA ARG A 570 10.10 26.00 46.59
C ARG A 570 8.85 25.37 45.96
N THR A 571 8.87 25.05 44.66
CA THR A 571 7.76 24.36 43.98
C THR A 571 7.81 22.85 44.20
N THR A 572 9.01 22.27 44.24
CA THR A 572 9.25 20.83 44.46
C THR A 572 8.80 20.38 45.85
N LEU A 573 8.88 21.25 46.86
CA LEU A 573 8.44 20.96 48.24
C LEU A 573 6.91 20.99 48.43
N LYS A 574 6.14 21.66 47.56
CA LYS A 574 4.67 21.73 47.67
C LYS A 574 3.94 20.51 47.10
N GLN A 575 4.57 19.75 46.20
CA GLN A 575 3.96 18.55 45.61
C GLN A 575 4.14 17.28 46.46
N ASN A 576 5.16 17.21 47.32
CA ASN A 576 5.37 16.05 48.20
C ASN A 576 4.44 16.01 49.42
N ASN A 577 3.57 17.01 49.60
CA ASN A 577 2.61 17.12 50.71
C ASN A 577 1.14 17.09 50.26
N LYS A 578 0.81 16.53 49.10
CA LYS A 578 -0.58 16.29 48.67
C LYS A 578 -0.80 14.88 48.19
#